data_AF-A0A8I0B3I3-F1
#
_entry.id   AF-A0A8I0B3I3-F1
#
_cell.length_a   1.000
_cell.length_b   1.000
_cell.length_c   1.000
_cell.angle_alpha   90.00
_cell.angle_beta   90.00
_cell.angle_gamma   90.00
#
_symmetry.space_group_name_H-M   'P 1'
#
loop_
_entity.id
_entity.type
_entity.pdbx_description
1 polymer ?
#
loop_
_entity_poly.entity_id
_entity_poly.type
_entity_poly.pdbx_seq_one_letter_code
_entity_poly.pdbx_strand_id
1 'polypeptide(L)' 'MDSERKQALQVAKEVVIKFIEVGRISPANFAENFALIHDEVLRVITKARESSSREEPHA' A
#
# COMPACT_ATOMS: atom_id res chain seq x y z
N MET A 1 -13.21 0.38 5.03
CA MET A 1 -12.61 -0.68 4.19
C MET A 1 -12.41 -0.25 2.73
N ASP A 2 -13.40 0.36 2.08
CA ASP A 2 -13.23 0.81 0.68
C ASP A 2 -12.28 2.00 0.51
N SER A 3 -12.24 2.91 1.49
CA SER A 3 -11.30 4.04 1.47
C SER A 3 -9.85 3.59 1.61
N GLU A 4 -9.58 2.59 2.47
CA GLU A 4 -8.24 2.05 2.69
C GLU A 4 -7.75 1.33 1.42
N ARG A 5 -8.61 0.54 0.78
CA ARG A 5 -8.27 -0.12 -0.49
C ARG A 5 -7.99 0.90 -1.59
N LYS A 6 -8.78 1.96 -1.70
CA LYS A 6 -8.54 3.04 -2.67
C LYS A 6 -7.22 3.76 -2.41
N GLN A 7 -6.92 4.07 -1.15
CA GLN A 7 -5.66 4.70 -0.76
C GLN A 7 -4.46 3.79 -1.03
N ALA A 8 -4.56 2.50 -0.67
CA ALA A 8 -3.52 1.51 -0.94
C ALA A 8 -3.25 1.39 -2.45
N LEU A 9 -4.29 1.36 -3.27
CA LEU A 9 -4.18 1.33 -4.72
C LEU A 9 -3.48 2.57 -5.29
N GLN A 10 -3.78 3.76 -4.77
CA GLN A 10 -3.13 5.00 -5.21
C GLN A 10 -1.63 5.00 -4.87
N VAL A 11 -1.30 4.71 -3.62
CA VAL A 11 0.10 4.67 -3.15
C VAL A 11 0.89 3.58 -3.88
N ALA A 12 0.33 2.38 -4.06
CA ALA A 12 0.99 1.30 -4.77
C ALA A 12 1.30 1.65 -6.23
N LYS A 13 0.40 2.38 -6.91
CA LYS A 13 0.65 2.89 -8.27
C LYS A 13 1.85 3.83 -8.31
N GLU A 14 1.92 4.79 -7.39
CA GLU A 14 3.03 5.74 -7.33
C GLU A 14 4.37 5.06 -7.05
N VAL A 15 4.41 4.12 -6.10
CA VAL A 15 5.61 3.34 -5.78
C VAL A 15 6.10 2.54 -7.00
N VAL A 16 5.19 1.84 -7.69
CA VAL A 16 5.57 1.02 -8.85
C VAL A 16 6.01 1.88 -10.03
N ILE A 17 5.33 3.00 -10.30
CA ILE A 17 5.78 3.97 -11.31
C ILE A 17 7.19 4.45 -10.97
N LYS A 18 7.45 4.79 -9.70
CA LYS A 18 8.78 5.24 -9.29
C LYS A 18 9.84 4.18 -9.49
N PHE A 19 9.54 2.93 -9.16
CA PHE A 19 10.46 1.81 -9.36
C PHE A 19 10.73 1.53 -10.85
N ILE A 20 9.76 1.78 -11.73
CA ILE A 20 9.96 1.74 -13.18
C ILE A 20 10.87 2.87 -13.64
N GLU A 21 10.62 4.11 -13.20
CA GLU A 21 11.45 5.28 -13.54
C GLU A 21 12.91 5.09 -13.14
N VAL A 22 13.18 4.46 -12.00
CA VAL A 22 14.55 4.21 -11.51
C VAL A 22 15.14 2.87 -11.96
N GLY A 23 14.44 2.13 -12.81
CA GLY A 23 14.92 0.87 -13.40
C GLY A 23 14.99 -0.33 -12.45
N ARG A 24 14.20 -0.32 -11.35
CA ARG A 24 14.10 -1.45 -10.39
C ARG A 24 12.99 -2.43 -10.74
N ILE A 25 11.91 -1.94 -11.35
CA ILE A 25 10.84 -2.74 -11.96
C ILE A 25 10.82 -2.41 -13.45
N SER A 26 10.41 -3.36 -14.28
CA SER A 26 10.15 -3.14 -15.69
C SER A 26 8.65 -3.32 -15.98
N PRO A 27 8.12 -2.78 -17.09
CA PRO A 27 6.76 -3.10 -17.51
C PRO A 27 6.52 -4.61 -17.67
N ALA A 28 7.54 -5.40 -18.03
CA ALA A 28 7.43 -6.83 -18.27
C ALA A 28 7.17 -7.65 -17.00
N ASN A 29 7.73 -7.25 -15.85
CA ASN A 29 7.54 -7.91 -14.56
C ASN A 29 6.61 -7.14 -13.61
N PHE A 30 5.83 -6.19 -14.15
CA PHE A 30 4.90 -5.37 -13.39
C PHE A 30 3.89 -6.21 -12.61
N ALA A 31 3.26 -7.20 -13.26
CA ALA A 31 2.16 -7.97 -12.66
C ALA A 31 2.60 -8.75 -11.40
N GLU A 32 3.83 -9.26 -11.40
CA GLU A 32 4.41 -10.01 -10.29
C GLU A 32 4.74 -9.11 -9.08
N ASN A 33 5.16 -7.87 -9.36
CA ASN A 33 5.60 -6.94 -8.32
C ASN A 33 4.45 -6.09 -7.75
N PHE A 34 3.47 -5.72 -8.58
CA PHE A 34 2.38 -4.83 -8.19
C PHE A 34 1.53 -5.42 -7.06
N ALA A 35 1.20 -6.71 -7.13
CA ALA A 35 0.41 -7.38 -6.10
C ALA A 35 1.12 -7.35 -4.72
N LEU A 36 2.42 -7.68 -4.70
CA LEU A 36 3.23 -7.67 -3.47
C LEU A 36 3.29 -6.28 -2.84
N ILE A 37 3.50 -5.24 -3.65
CA ILE A 37 3.57 -3.86 -3.19
C ILE A 37 2.21 -3.38 -2.69
N HIS A 38 1.13 -3.67 -3.43
CA HIS A 38 -0.23 -3.31 -3.02
C HIS A 38 -0.61 -3.93 -1.68
N ASP A 39 -0.35 -5.24 -1.51
CA ASP A 39 -0.73 -5.96 -0.30
C ASP A 39 0.08 -5.51 0.92
N GLU A 40 1.36 -5.18 0.72
CA GLU A 40 2.21 -4.57 1.74
C GLU A 40 1.64 -3.22 2.21
N VAL A 41 1.34 -2.33 1.26
CA VAL A 41 0.79 -1.00 1.56
C VAL A 41 -0.56 -1.12 2.25
N LEU A 42 -1.45 -1.99 1.77
CA LEU A 42 -2.75 -2.22 2.38
C LEU A 42 -2.60 -2.71 3.82
N ARG A 43 -1.71 -3.67 4.06
CA ARG A 43 -1.43 -4.20 5.41
C ARG A 43 -0.95 -3.11 6.36
N VAL A 44 -0.06 -2.22 5.90
CA VAL A 44 0.44 -1.12 6.73
C VAL A 44 -0.70 -0.15 7.09
N ILE A 45 -1.54 0.22 6.11
CA ILE A 45 -2.67 1.13 6.33
C ILE A 45 -3.70 0.51 7.29
N THR A 46 -4.05 -0.76 7.10
CA THR A 46 -5.03 -1.43 7.98
C THR A 46 -4.49 -1.60 9.39
N LYS A 47 -3.23 -2.01 9.54
CA LYS A 47 -2.58 -2.15 10.86
C LYS A 47 -2.49 -0.81 11.59
N ALA A 48 -2.10 0.26 10.90
CA ALA A 48 -2.01 1.59 11.50
C ALA A 48 -3.37 2.04 12.07
N ARG A 49 -4.48 1.77 11.36
CA ARG A 49 -5.83 2.06 11.86
C ARG A 49 -6.22 1.23 13.08
N GLU A 50 -5.89 -0.06 13.08
CA GLU A 50 -6.18 -0.93 14.22
C GLU A 50 -5.44 -0.49 15.50
N SER A 51 -4.21 0.03 15.37
CA SER A 51 -3.51 0.66 16.49
C SER A 51 -4.19 1.95 16.95
N SER A 52 -4.61 2.83 16.04
CA SER A 52 -5.30 4.08 16.39
C SER A 52 -6.65 3.85 17.09
N SER A 53 -7.39 2.79 16.72
CA SER A 53 -8.66 2.44 17.37
C SER A 53 -8.49 1.80 18.76
N ARG A 54 -7.28 1.32 19.11
CA ARG A 54 -6.99 0.68 20.41
C ARG A 54 -6.41 1.65 21.44
N GLU A 55 -6.08 2.86 21.04
CA GLU A 55 -5.46 3.89 21.89
C GLU A 55 -6.46 4.87 22.54
N GLU A 56 -7.77 4.60 22.51
CA GLU A 56 -8.74 5.27 23.40
C GLU A 56 -9.06 4.44 24.66
N PRO A 57 -8.31 4.61 25.76
CA PRO A 57 -8.80 4.36 27.10
C PRO A 57 -9.33 5.67 27.71
N HIS A 58 -10.65 5.70 27.88
CA HIS A 58 -11.41 6.32 28.98
C HIS A 58 -10.87 7.65 29.58
N ALA A 59 -11.59 8.74 29.30
CA ALA A 59 -11.74 9.87 30.22
C ALA A 59 -13.23 10.03 30.56
#